data_AF-A0A3B8J7Y1-F1
#
_entry.id   AF-A0A3B8J7Y1-F1
#
_cell.length_a   1.000
_cell.length_b   1.000
_cell.length_c   1.000
_cell.angle_alpha   90.00
_cell.angle_beta   90.00
_cell.angle_gamma   90.00
#
_symmetry.space_group_name_H-M   'P 1'
#
loop_
_entity.id
_entity.type
_entity.pdbx_description
1 polymer ?
#
loop_
_entity_poly.entity_id
_entity_poly.type
_entity_poly.pdbx_seq_one_letter_code
_entity_poly.pdbx_strand_id
1 'polypeptide(L)'
;MVMNLYRAIDRTQIQFDFIIHTEEHQAYYSEICDLGGKIYSFPKYNGKNYFAVKKNWNSFFVNHPEYKILHSHIRSYASLYIPVAKKHGVKTIIHSHSTSNGKGFLSIVKRFMQYPLRNQADFFMGCSKEAGEWLFGKKVVKSDRYFMLQNAIDVEAYRFNDVIREKY
;
A
#
# COMPACT_ATOMS: atom_id res chain seq x y z
N MET A 1 -7.81 4.13 -5.66
CA MET A 1 -6.52 4.50 -6.30
C MET A 1 -5.80 3.31 -6.90
N VAL A 2 -5.35 2.31 -6.12
CA VAL A 2 -4.50 1.23 -6.66
C VAL A 2 -5.13 0.52 -7.85
N MET A 3 -6.43 0.20 -7.78
CA MET A 3 -7.16 -0.38 -8.91
C MET A 3 -7.26 0.56 -10.12
N ASN A 4 -7.40 1.87 -9.92
CA ASN A 4 -7.42 2.84 -11.03
C ASN A 4 -6.09 2.82 -11.80
N LEU A 5 -4.97 2.69 -11.07
CA LEU A 5 -3.65 2.51 -11.70
C LEU A 5 -3.55 1.15 -12.39
N TYR A 6 -3.98 0.08 -11.73
CA TYR A 6 -3.84 -1.27 -12.28
C TYR A 6 -4.67 -1.51 -13.55
N ARG A 7 -5.84 -0.86 -13.64
CA ARG A 7 -6.68 -0.86 -14.86
C ARG A 7 -5.96 -0.22 -16.05
N ALA A 8 -5.28 0.90 -15.81
CA ALA A 8 -4.70 1.74 -16.85
C ALA A 8 -3.23 1.43 -17.19
N ILE A 9 -2.50 0.76 -16.30
CA ILE A 9 -1.07 0.46 -16.51
C ILE A 9 -0.90 -0.59 -17.61
N ASP A 10 0.20 -0.47 -18.36
CA ASP A 10 0.66 -1.53 -19.24
C ASP A 10 1.19 -2.71 -18.40
N ARG A 11 0.33 -3.72 -18.24
CA ARG A 11 0.61 -4.93 -17.46
C ARG A 11 1.70 -5.83 -18.08
N THR A 12 2.08 -5.61 -19.34
CA THR A 12 3.23 -6.31 -19.95
C THR A 12 4.56 -5.77 -19.42
N GLN A 13 4.59 -4.54 -18.92
CA GLN A 13 5.77 -3.92 -18.33
C GLN A 13 5.78 -4.03 -16.80
N ILE A 14 4.61 -3.82 -16.17
CA ILE A 14 4.49 -3.82 -14.71
C ILE A 14 3.24 -4.61 -14.31
N GLN A 15 3.46 -5.73 -13.62
CA GLN A 15 2.38 -6.56 -13.07
C GLN A 15 2.19 -6.33 -11.58
N PHE A 16 0.93 -6.20 -11.15
CA PHE A 16 0.58 -6.09 -9.73
C PHE A 16 -0.05 -7.37 -9.22
N ASP A 17 0.52 -7.87 -8.14
CA ASP A 17 -0.07 -8.90 -7.30
C ASP A 17 -0.31 -8.32 -5.90
N PHE A 18 -1.31 -8.84 -5.19
CA PHE A 18 -1.90 -8.20 -4.03
C PHE A 18 -1.77 -9.07 -2.79
N ILE A 19 -1.41 -8.45 -1.67
CA ILE A 19 -1.46 -9.07 -0.35
C ILE A 19 -2.61 -8.45 0.44
N ILE A 20 -3.56 -9.28 0.87
CA ILE A 20 -4.70 -8.90 1.70
C ILE A 20 -4.61 -9.57 3.08
N HIS A 21 -5.46 -9.14 4.02
CA HIS A 21 -5.42 -9.62 5.41
C HIS A 21 -6.72 -10.28 5.86
N THR A 22 -7.39 -10.92 4.90
CA THR A 22 -8.67 -11.60 5.04
C THR A 22 -8.71 -12.75 4.04
N GLU A 23 -9.41 -13.82 4.39
CA GLU A 23 -9.66 -14.96 3.51
C GLU A 23 -10.89 -14.73 2.61
N GLU A 24 -11.71 -13.73 2.94
CA GLU A 24 -12.92 -13.41 2.19
C GLU A 24 -12.61 -12.66 0.89
N HIS A 25 -13.28 -13.06 -0.20
CA HIS A 25 -13.24 -12.33 -1.46
C HIS A 25 -13.77 -10.90 -1.27
N GLN A 26 -12.88 -9.93 -1.52
CA GLN A 26 -13.20 -8.52 -1.44
C GLN A 26 -13.80 -7.99 -2.75
N ALA A 27 -14.31 -6.76 -2.72
CA ALA A 27 -14.99 -6.12 -3.86
C ALA A 27 -14.23 -6.17 -5.20
N TYR A 28 -12.90 -6.20 -5.17
CA TYR A 28 -12.04 -6.22 -6.37
C TYR A 28 -11.41 -7.59 -6.65
N TYR A 29 -11.80 -8.65 -5.95
CA TYR A 29 -11.15 -9.96 -6.09
C TYR A 29 -11.19 -10.47 -7.54
N SER A 30 -12.40 -10.59 -8.11
CA SER A 30 -12.57 -11.09 -9.48
C SER A 30 -11.87 -10.19 -10.49
N GLU A 31 -12.03 -8.87 -10.36
CA GLU A 31 -11.39 -7.91 -11.26
C GLU A 31 -9.86 -8.02 -11.23
N ILE A 32 -9.24 -8.19 -10.07
CA ILE A 32 -7.79 -8.37 -9.97
C ILE A 32 -7.36 -9.64 -10.73
N CYS A 33 -8.08 -10.75 -10.54
CA CYS A 33 -7.81 -12.02 -11.21
C CYS A 33 -8.01 -11.92 -12.73
N ASP A 34 -9.07 -11.26 -13.19
CA ASP A 34 -9.38 -11.05 -14.62
C ASP A 34 -8.30 -10.20 -15.30
N LEU A 35 -7.71 -9.25 -14.57
CA LEU A 35 -6.56 -8.46 -15.03
C LEU A 35 -5.22 -9.23 -14.95
N GLY A 36 -5.23 -10.49 -14.50
CA GLY A 36 -4.06 -11.38 -14.41
C GLY A 36 -3.33 -11.33 -13.06
N GLY A 37 -3.85 -10.58 -12.09
CA GLY A 37 -3.24 -10.42 -10.77
C GLY A 37 -3.53 -11.60 -9.85
N LYS A 38 -2.58 -11.92 -8.98
CA LYS A 38 -2.70 -12.90 -7.91
C LYS A 38 -3.01 -12.21 -6.59
N ILE A 39 -3.76 -12.90 -5.74
CA ILE A 39 -4.12 -12.41 -4.41
C ILE A 39 -3.62 -13.41 -3.36
N TYR A 40 -2.83 -12.93 -2.41
CA TYR A 40 -2.29 -13.70 -1.30
C TYR A 40 -2.93 -13.23 0.00
N SER A 41 -3.48 -14.16 0.79
CA SER A 41 -4.03 -13.87 2.11
C SER A 41 -2.97 -14.02 3.18
N PHE A 42 -2.80 -12.96 3.98
CA PHE A 42 -1.87 -12.89 5.10
C PHE A 42 -2.64 -12.79 6.42
N PRO A 43 -2.08 -13.30 7.54
CA PRO A 43 -2.70 -13.15 8.84
C PRO A 43 -2.78 -11.67 9.25
N LYS A 44 -3.96 -11.24 9.72
CA LYS A 44 -4.13 -9.89 10.27
C LYS A 44 -3.24 -9.68 11.49
N TYR A 45 -2.50 -8.58 11.53
CA TYR A 45 -1.70 -8.23 12.70
C TYR A 45 -2.60 -7.83 13.87
N ASN A 46 -2.42 -8.47 15.03
CA ASN A 46 -3.25 -8.28 16.23
C ASN A 46 -2.45 -7.75 17.45
N GLY A 47 -1.21 -7.33 17.26
CA GLY A 47 -0.32 -6.87 18.34
C GLY A 47 0.45 -7.99 19.04
N LYS A 48 -0.08 -9.22 19.07
CA LYS A 48 0.54 -10.38 19.75
C LYS A 48 1.26 -11.32 18.77
N ASN A 49 0.86 -11.33 17.50
CA ASN A 49 1.39 -12.24 16.48
C ASN A 49 2.62 -11.73 15.72
N TYR A 50 3.48 -10.94 16.38
CA TYR A 50 4.67 -10.31 15.76
C TYR A 50 5.57 -11.31 15.01
N PHE A 51 5.99 -12.39 15.68
CA PHE A 51 6.91 -13.36 15.10
C PHE A 51 6.26 -14.15 13.96
N ALA A 52 4.97 -14.47 14.09
CA ALA A 52 4.22 -15.17 13.05
C ALA A 52 4.12 -14.33 11.77
N VAL A 53 3.79 -13.04 11.88
CA VAL A 53 3.74 -12.12 10.73
C VAL A 53 5.10 -12.02 10.06
N LYS A 54 6.18 -11.82 10.82
CA LYS A 54 7.54 -11.77 10.24
C LYS A 54 7.94 -13.06 9.54
N LYS A 55 7.63 -14.22 10.14
CA LYS A 55 7.91 -15.54 9.54
C LYS A 55 7.14 -15.72 8.22
N ASN A 56 5.88 -15.31 8.18
CA ASN A 56 5.04 -15.42 6.99
C ASN A 56 5.56 -14.53 5.85
N TRP A 57 5.91 -13.26 6.13
CA TRP A 57 6.57 -12.39 5.13
C TRP A 57 7.91 -12.94 4.65
N ASN A 58 8.73 -13.48 5.55
CA ASN A 58 9.99 -14.09 5.16
C ASN A 58 9.77 -15.31 4.24
N SER A 59 8.84 -16.19 4.60
CA SER A 59 8.49 -17.35 3.77
C SER A 59 7.98 -16.93 2.40
N PHE A 60 7.17 -15.87 2.34
CA PHE A 60 6.64 -15.37 1.08
C PHE A 60 7.76 -14.96 0.12
N PHE A 61 8.72 -14.15 0.58
CA PHE A 61 9.82 -13.71 -0.28
C PHE A 61 10.80 -14.83 -0.65
N VAL A 62 10.91 -15.87 0.18
CA VAL A 62 11.68 -17.08 -0.18
C VAL A 62 10.99 -17.85 -1.30
N ASN A 63 9.66 -18.01 -1.21
CA ASN A 63 8.88 -18.80 -2.17
C ASN A 63 8.55 -18.02 -3.46
N HIS A 64 8.62 -16.69 -3.41
CA HIS A 64 8.30 -15.81 -4.52
C HIS A 64 9.45 -14.84 -4.84
N PRO A 65 10.61 -15.35 -5.30
CA PRO A 65 11.76 -14.52 -5.64
C PRO A 65 11.52 -13.63 -6.88
N GLU A 66 10.46 -13.85 -7.64
CA GLU A 66 10.04 -13.04 -8.79
C GLU A 66 9.70 -11.60 -8.38
N TYR A 67 9.18 -11.36 -7.17
CA TYR A 67 8.80 -10.03 -6.73
C TYR A 67 10.01 -9.17 -6.37
N LYS A 68 10.20 -8.08 -7.11
CA LYS A 68 11.32 -7.14 -6.91
C LYS A 68 10.93 -5.86 -6.19
N ILE A 69 9.63 -5.55 -6.11
CA ILE A 69 9.11 -4.33 -5.50
C ILE A 69 7.99 -4.70 -4.52
N LEU A 70 8.05 -4.12 -3.32
CA LEU A 70 6.96 -4.13 -2.34
C LEU A 70 6.41 -2.71 -2.20
N HIS A 71 5.17 -2.50 -2.62
CA HIS A 71 4.45 -1.24 -2.47
C HIS A 71 3.43 -1.32 -1.34
N SER A 72 3.80 -0.78 -0.17
CA SER A 72 2.97 -0.81 1.02
C SER A 72 2.03 0.38 1.12
N HIS A 73 0.73 0.10 1.28
CA HIS A 73 -0.30 1.08 1.64
C HIS A 73 -0.67 1.04 3.14
N ILE A 74 -0.02 0.18 3.92
CA ILE A 74 -0.29 0.00 5.34
C ILE A 74 0.71 0.81 6.14
N ARG A 75 0.25 1.58 7.13
CA ARG A 75 1.12 2.47 7.93
C ARG A 75 1.58 1.89 9.26
N SER A 76 0.80 0.99 9.85
CA SER A 76 1.03 0.53 11.23
C SER A 76 2.14 -0.51 11.31
N TYR A 77 1.83 -1.78 11.05
CA TYR A 77 2.78 -2.88 11.17
C TYR A 77 3.69 -3.05 9.95
N ALA A 78 3.65 -2.11 8.99
CA ALA A 78 4.60 -2.09 7.88
C ALA A 78 6.05 -2.04 8.36
N SER A 79 6.31 -1.43 9.51
CA SER A 79 7.63 -1.46 10.14
C SER A 79 8.13 -2.85 10.51
N LEU A 80 7.25 -3.86 10.54
CA LEU A 80 7.60 -5.24 10.79
C LEU A 80 8.11 -5.96 9.55
N TYR A 81 7.53 -5.67 8.38
CA TYR A 81 7.80 -6.42 7.15
C TYR A 81 8.68 -5.69 6.14
N ILE A 82 8.76 -4.35 6.18
CA ILE A 82 9.65 -3.59 5.29
C ILE A 82 11.12 -4.05 5.45
N PRO A 83 11.66 -4.22 6.67
CA PRO A 83 13.02 -4.76 6.84
C PRO A 83 13.17 -6.19 6.31
N VAL A 84 12.11 -7.00 6.37
CA VAL A 84 12.12 -8.38 5.86
C VAL A 84 12.23 -8.37 4.34
N ALA A 85 11.42 -7.57 3.66
CA ALA A 85 11.50 -7.41 2.20
C ALA A 85 12.90 -6.97 1.75
N LYS A 86 13.49 -5.99 2.43
CA LYS A 86 14.85 -5.49 2.12
C LYS A 86 15.93 -6.56 2.29
N LYS A 87 15.81 -7.43 3.30
CA LYS A 87 16.72 -8.57 3.49
C LYS A 87 16.73 -9.51 2.28
N HIS A 88 15.61 -9.60 1.56
CA HIS A 88 15.46 -10.40 0.34
C HIS A 88 15.76 -9.61 -0.94
N GLY A 89 16.36 -8.42 -0.84
CA GLY A 89 16.71 -7.60 -2.00
C GLY A 89 15.52 -6.91 -2.68
N VAL A 90 14.34 -6.95 -2.08
CA VAL A 90 13.12 -6.31 -2.60
C VAL A 90 13.17 -4.81 -2.33
N LYS A 91 12.95 -4.00 -3.37
CA LYS A 91 12.83 -2.55 -3.25
C LYS A 91 11.51 -2.19 -2.58
N THR A 92 11.54 -1.26 -1.65
CA THR A 92 10.40 -0.97 -0.78
C THR A 92 9.87 0.44 -0.98
N ILE A 93 8.57 0.55 -1.16
CA ILE A 93 7.83 1.80 -1.30
C ILE A 93 6.77 1.86 -0.21
N ILE A 94 6.67 2.97 0.52
CA ILE A 94 5.55 3.21 1.45
C ILE A 94 4.71 4.38 0.93
N HIS A 95 3.40 4.19 0.85
CA HIS A 95 2.46 5.17 0.33
C HIS A 95 1.52 5.70 1.42
N SER A 96 1.56 7.01 1.68
CA SER A 96 0.67 7.72 2.60
C SER A 96 -0.59 8.23 1.90
N HIS A 97 -1.75 7.82 2.42
CA HIS A 97 -3.09 8.24 1.96
C HIS A 97 -3.82 9.16 2.93
N SER A 98 -3.20 9.49 4.06
CA SER A 98 -3.91 10.12 5.17
C SER A 98 -3.02 11.09 5.92
N THR A 99 -3.66 12.05 6.55
CA THR A 99 -3.07 13.05 7.44
C THR A 99 -3.45 12.79 8.91
N SER A 100 -4.01 11.62 9.26
CA SER A 100 -4.45 11.32 10.62
C SER A 100 -4.36 9.83 11.01
N ASN A 101 -4.20 9.59 12.31
CA ASN A 101 -4.24 8.26 12.94
C ASN A 101 -5.56 7.97 13.66
N GLY A 102 -6.54 8.88 13.55
CA GLY A 102 -7.75 8.87 14.39
C GLY A 102 -7.46 9.39 15.81
N LYS A 103 -8.40 9.16 16.73
CA LYS A 103 -8.33 9.62 18.14
C LYS A 103 -8.10 8.44 19.11
N GLY A 104 -7.59 8.70 20.31
CA GLY A 104 -7.48 7.75 21.42
C GLY A 104 -6.15 6.99 21.54
N PHE A 105 -6.02 6.08 22.53
CA PHE A 105 -4.78 5.33 22.85
C PHE A 105 -4.21 4.54 21.66
N LEU A 106 -5.08 3.96 20.83
CA LEU A 106 -4.70 3.28 19.58
C LEU A 106 -3.94 4.20 18.60
N SER A 107 -4.17 5.52 18.63
CA SER A 107 -3.44 6.48 17.77
C SER A 107 -1.98 6.66 18.20
N ILE A 108 -1.69 6.54 19.50
CA ILE A 108 -0.33 6.62 20.06
C ILE A 108 0.48 5.40 19.66
N VAL A 109 -0.12 4.21 19.81
CA VAL A 109 0.51 2.94 19.37
C VAL A 109 0.81 2.98 17.86
N LYS A 110 -0.15 3.40 17.03
CA LYS A 110 0.07 3.58 15.58
C LYS A 110 1.20 4.56 15.28
N ARG A 111 1.24 5.69 16.00
CA ARG A 111 2.29 6.72 15.85
C ARG A 111 3.68 6.19 16.19
N PHE A 112 3.80 5.36 17.23
CA PHE A 112 5.06 4.71 17.56
C PHE A 112 5.46 3.68 16.50
N MET A 113 4.54 2.82 16.08
CA MET A 113 4.81 1.79 15.08
C MET A 113 5.19 2.34 13.70
N GLN A 114 4.64 3.50 13.32
CA GLN A 114 4.94 4.12 12.02
C GLN A 114 6.22 4.98 12.04
N TYR A 115 6.71 5.40 13.21
CA TYR A 115 7.89 6.29 13.30
C TYR A 115 9.14 5.71 12.60
N PRO A 116 9.47 4.40 12.75
CA PRO A 116 10.57 3.79 12.03
C PRO A 116 10.44 3.87 10.50
N LEU A 117 9.23 3.95 9.96
CA LEU A 117 8.99 3.93 8.51
C LEU A 117 9.77 5.02 7.78
N ARG A 118 9.96 6.17 8.43
CA ARG A 118 10.70 7.34 7.93
C ARG A 118 12.08 7.01 7.37
N ASN A 119 12.69 5.91 7.84
CA ASN A 119 14.03 5.49 7.45
C ASN A 119 14.09 4.05 6.91
N GLN A 120 12.98 3.31 6.91
CA GLN A 120 13.00 1.89 6.55
C GLN A 120 12.87 1.65 5.05
N ALA A 121 12.01 2.42 4.37
CA ALA A 121 11.77 2.22 2.94
C ALA A 121 12.84 2.87 2.06
N ASP A 122 12.95 2.34 0.83
CA ASP A 122 13.83 2.88 -0.19
C ASP A 122 13.20 4.13 -0.83
N PHE A 123 11.89 4.07 -1.09
CA PHE A 123 11.12 5.18 -1.64
C PHE A 123 9.84 5.45 -0.84
N PHE A 124 9.36 6.69 -0.96
CA PHE A 124 8.21 7.20 -0.23
C PHE A 124 7.24 7.86 -1.21
N MET A 125 5.96 7.61 -1.01
CA MET A 125 4.90 8.22 -1.81
C MET A 125 3.84 8.85 -0.94
N GLY A 126 3.31 10.00 -1.34
CA GLY A 126 2.12 10.57 -0.71
C GLY A 126 1.11 11.02 -1.76
N CYS A 127 -0.18 10.84 -1.45
CA CYS A 127 -1.26 11.38 -2.28
C CYS A 127 -1.27 12.92 -2.31
N SER A 128 -0.69 13.55 -1.29
CA SER A 128 -0.38 14.97 -1.22
C SER A 128 0.91 15.19 -0.43
N LYS A 129 1.45 16.40 -0.51
CA LYS A 129 2.60 16.83 0.30
C LYS A 129 2.31 16.71 1.79
N GLU A 130 1.12 17.09 2.23
CA GLU A 130 0.67 17.04 3.63
C GLU A 130 0.59 15.60 4.13
N ALA A 131 0.05 14.68 3.33
CA ALA A 131 0.01 13.26 3.66
C ALA A 131 1.43 12.67 3.78
N GLY A 132 2.34 13.09 2.91
CA GLY A 132 3.76 12.74 2.97
C GLY A 132 4.45 13.30 4.22
N GLU A 133 4.30 14.59 4.49
CA GLU A 133 4.95 15.26 5.62
C GLU A 133 4.44 14.72 6.95
N TRP A 134 3.15 14.39 7.04
CA TRP A 134 2.55 13.82 8.23
C TRP A 134 3.15 12.44 8.57
N LEU A 135 3.27 11.54 7.58
CA LEU A 135 3.78 10.20 7.83
C LEU A 135 5.32 10.19 7.93
N PHE A 136 5.99 10.78 6.94
CA PHE A 136 7.43 10.65 6.74
C PHE A 136 8.25 11.79 7.33
N GLY A 137 7.62 12.93 7.60
CA GLY A 137 8.29 14.16 8.01
C GLY A 137 8.87 14.95 6.84
N LYS A 138 9.09 16.25 7.07
CA LYS A 138 9.57 17.20 6.06
C LYS A 138 10.91 16.82 5.42
N LYS A 139 11.80 16.17 6.17
CA LYS A 139 13.12 15.74 5.67
C LYS A 139 12.98 14.72 4.53
N VAL A 140 12.09 13.75 4.67
CA VAL A 140 11.86 12.74 3.64
C VAL A 140 11.18 13.36 2.42
N VAL A 141 10.16 14.19 2.64
CA VAL A 141 9.42 14.87 1.56
C VAL A 141 10.30 15.78 0.70
N LYS A 142 11.37 16.35 1.28
CA LYS A 142 12.35 17.18 0.55
C LYS A 142 13.48 16.38 -0.11
N SER A 143 13.49 15.06 0.03
CA SER A 143 14.56 14.21 -0.54
C SER A 143 14.15 13.61 -1.88
N ASP A 144 15.14 13.22 -2.68
CA ASP A 144 14.94 12.56 -3.99
C ASP A 144 14.31 11.16 -3.88
N ARG A 145 14.05 10.68 -2.66
CA ARG A 145 13.37 9.41 -2.39
C ARG A 145 11.87 9.56 -2.24
N TYR A 146 11.33 10.79 -2.28
CA TYR A 146 9.91 11.06 -2.14
C TYR A 146 9.27 11.46 -3.46
N PHE A 147 8.12 10.86 -3.75
CA PHE A 147 7.30 11.16 -4.93
C PHE A 147 5.87 11.49 -4.51
N MET A 148 5.33 12.57 -5.07
CA MET A 148 3.91 12.86 -4.90
C MET A 148 3.13 12.14 -6.00
N LEU A 149 2.25 11.21 -5.61
CA LEU A 149 1.41 10.44 -6.53
C LEU A 149 -0.04 10.69 -6.19
N GLN A 150 -0.67 11.63 -6.90
CA GLN A 150 -2.07 11.99 -6.67
C GLN A 150 -3.01 10.82 -6.99
N ASN A 151 -4.15 10.78 -6.32
CA ASN A 151 -5.18 9.80 -6.62
C ASN A 151 -5.75 10.05 -8.02
N ALA A 152 -5.47 9.15 -8.97
CA ALA A 152 -6.10 9.19 -10.29
C ALA A 152 -7.55 8.70 -10.21
N ILE A 153 -8.43 9.33 -10.99
CA ILE A 153 -9.81 8.92 -11.24
C ILE A 153 -10.01 8.76 -12.74
N ASP A 154 -10.93 7.88 -13.14
CA ASP A 154 -11.35 7.77 -14.53
C ASP A 154 -12.36 8.88 -14.84
N VAL A 155 -11.93 9.90 -15.59
CA VAL A 155 -12.76 11.08 -15.86
C VAL A 155 -14.00 10.77 -16.68
N GLU A 156 -13.96 9.74 -17.54
CA GLU A 156 -15.11 9.37 -18.37
C GLU A 156 -16.24 8.75 -17.53
N ALA A 157 -15.88 7.98 -16.50
CA ALA A 157 -16.86 7.40 -15.57
C ALA A 157 -17.62 8.46 -14.75
N TYR A 158 -17.09 9.68 -14.64
CA TYR A 158 -17.73 10.80 -13.94
C TYR A 158 -18.19 11.91 -14.88
N ARG A 159 -18.15 11.68 -16.19
CA ARG A 159 -18.69 12.63 -17.15
C ARG A 159 -20.19 12.74 -16.93
N PHE A 160 -20.66 13.98 -16.84
CA PHE A 160 -22.08 14.27 -16.67
C PHE A 160 -22.89 13.65 -17.82
N ASN A 161 -24.00 13.00 -17.45
CA ASN A 161 -24.89 12.31 -18.38
C ASN A 161 -26.33 12.69 -18.05
N ASP A 162 -26.95 13.48 -18.94
CA ASP A 162 -28.33 13.97 -18.80
C ASP A 162 -29.34 12.82 -18.62
N VAL A 163 -29.16 11.72 -19.33
CA VAL A 163 -30.08 10.56 -19.29
C VAL A 163 -30.05 9.85 -17.93
N ILE A 164 -28.89 9.79 -17.27
CA ILE A 164 -28.78 9.24 -15.91
C ILE A 164 -29.35 10.24 -14.90
N ARG A 165 -29.09 11.54 -15.09
CA ARG A 165 -29.57 12.59 -14.19
C ARG A 165 -31.10 12.64 -14.12
N GLU A 166 -31.79 12.47 -15.24
CA GLU A 166 -33.26 12.48 -15.25
C GLU A 166 -33.89 11.28 -14.52
N LYS A 167 -33.12 10.21 -14.24
CA LYS A 167 -33.58 9.03 -13.50
C LYS A 167 -33.43 9.15 -11.97
N TYR A 168 -32.81 10.22 -11.46
CA TYR A 168 -32.56 10.47 -10.02
C TYR A 168 -32.94 11.90 -9.61
#